data_AF-A0A1C0SPV1-F1
#
_entry.id   AF-A0A1C0SPV1-F1
#
_cell.length_a   1.000
_cell.length_b   1.000
_cell.length_c   1.000
_cell.angle_alpha   90.00
_cell.angle_beta   90.00
_cell.angle_gamma   90.00
#
_symmetry.space_group_name_H-M   'P 1'
#
loop_
_entity.id
_entity.type
_entity.pdbx_description
1 polymer ?
#
loop_
_entity_poly.entity_id
_entity_poly.type
_entity_poly.pdbx_seq_one_letter_code
_entity_poly.pdbx_strand_id
1 'polypeptide(L)'
;MRASTLPSEHLDAIVRELSPFCGGDEVSMPGDDFDSLVERLSAVRKMMNVIERELGALRLAEAAREGRKIVDQLAGDQLHSMVTDPEGKVIWPDFGGRK
;
A
#
# COMPACT_ATOMS: atom_id res chain seq x y z
N MET A 1 17.21 -4.56 19.72
CA MET A 1 16.53 -3.84 18.63
C MET A 1 16.71 -2.35 18.88
N ARG A 2 17.39 -1.61 18.01
CA ARG A 2 17.38 -0.14 18.08
C ARG A 2 16.04 0.32 17.52
N ALA A 3 15.26 1.08 18.30
CA ALA A 3 14.07 1.73 17.78
C ALA A 3 14.51 2.71 16.70
N SER A 4 14.12 2.48 15.45
CA SER A 4 14.32 3.46 14.39
C SER A 4 13.31 4.58 14.62
N THR A 5 13.80 5.81 14.78
CA THR A 5 12.96 7.00 14.88
C THR A 5 12.02 7.08 13.68
N LEU A 6 10.75 7.42 13.92
CA LEU A 6 9.76 7.54 12.87
C LEU A 6 10.07 8.76 11.97
N PRO A 7 9.70 8.74 10.68
CA PRO A 7 9.90 9.89 9.81
C PRO A 7 9.21 11.17 10.32
N SER A 8 8.06 11.02 11.00
CA SER A 8 7.34 12.12 11.66
C SER A 8 8.17 12.77 12.77
N GLU A 9 8.92 12.00 13.55
CA GLU A 9 9.79 12.52 14.61
C GLU A 9 10.95 13.32 14.02
N HIS A 10 11.50 12.89 12.88
CA HIS A 10 12.52 13.64 12.14
C HIS A 10 11.98 14.95 11.57
N LEU A 11 10.77 14.93 11.02
CA LEU A 11 10.09 16.14 10.54
C LEU A 11 9.79 17.11 11.68
N ASP A 12 9.28 16.62 12.81
CA ASP A 12 9.01 17.45 13.99
C ASP A 12 10.29 18.12 14.52
N ALA A 13 11.42 17.40 14.50
CA ALA A 13 12.71 17.96 14.87
C ALA A 13 13.14 19.10 13.93
N ILE A 14 13.04 18.87 12.60
CA ILE A 14 13.35 19.89 11.60
C ILE A 14 12.42 21.11 11.74
N VAL A 15 11.12 20.89 11.95
CA VAL A 15 10.15 21.99 12.11
C VAL A 15 10.47 22.82 13.35
N ARG A 16 10.84 22.19 14.48
CA ARG A 16 11.24 22.92 15.70
C ARG A 16 12.51 23.74 15.48
N GLU A 17 13.47 23.21 14.73
CA GLU A 17 14.73 23.87 14.40
C GLU A 17 14.52 25.07 13.47
N LEU A 18 13.59 24.95 12.51
CA LEU A 18 13.28 26.01 11.55
C LEU A 18 12.25 27.03 12.02
N SER A 19 11.39 26.66 12.98
CA SER A 19 10.32 27.52 13.51
C SER A 19 10.75 28.94 13.92
N PRO A 20 11.91 29.16 14.57
CA PRO A 20 12.38 30.49 14.92
C PRO A 20 12.68 31.40 13.72
N PHE A 21 12.93 30.80 12.54
CA PHE A 21 13.24 31.51 11.30
C PHE A 21 12.00 31.74 10.42
N CYS A 22 10.84 31.18 10.80
CA CYS A 22 9.59 31.37 10.08
C CYS A 22 9.14 32.84 10.13
N GLY A 23 8.89 33.43 8.96
CA GLY A 23 8.43 34.81 8.82
C GLY A 23 9.55 35.86 8.71
N GLY A 24 10.81 35.44 8.71
CA GLY A 24 11.92 36.30 8.27
C GLY A 24 11.95 36.40 6.74
N ASP A 25 12.19 37.60 6.21
CA ASP A 25 12.42 37.81 4.77
C ASP A 25 13.74 37.17 4.30
N GLU A 26 14.69 36.98 5.22
CA GLU A 26 15.98 36.35 4.96
C GLU A 26 16.42 35.53 6.17
N VAL A 27 16.90 34.31 5.92
CA VAL A 27 17.43 33.40 6.94
C VAL A 27 18.89 33.15 6.64
N SER A 28 19.76 33.61 7.55
CA SER A 28 21.20 33.37 7.47
C SER A 28 21.58 32.28 8.46
N MET A 29 22.27 31.24 7.99
CA MET A 29 22.78 30.15 8.80
C MET A 29 24.17 29.71 8.32
N PRO A 30 24.99 29.12 9.20
CA PRO A 30 26.25 28.50 8.81
C PRO A 30 26.07 27.44 7.72
N GLY A 31 27.07 27.29 6.85
CA GLY A 31 27.03 26.31 5.76
C GLY A 31 26.85 24.87 6.25
N ASP A 32 27.54 24.50 7.34
CA ASP A 32 27.45 23.16 7.92
C ASP A 32 26.04 22.84 8.44
N ASP A 33 25.34 23.85 8.99
CA ASP A 33 23.96 23.70 9.48
C ASP A 33 22.99 23.53 8.30
N PHE A 34 23.23 24.27 7.21
CA PHE A 34 22.46 24.13 5.96
C PHE A 34 22.65 22.75 5.32
N ASP A 35 23.89 22.26 5.25
CA ASP A 35 24.19 20.93 4.70
C ASP A 35 23.51 19.83 5.53
N SER A 36 23.60 19.92 6.86
CA SER A 36 22.89 19.01 7.78
C SER A 36 21.37 19.04 7.57
N LEU A 37 20.78 20.21 7.40
CA LEU A 37 19.36 20.37 7.12
C LEU A 37 18.96 19.69 5.80
N VAL A 38 19.72 19.93 4.73
CA VAL A 38 19.49 19.33 3.41
C VAL A 38 19.60 17.81 3.47
N GLU A 39 20.59 17.28 4.18
CA GLU A 39 20.76 15.83 4.37
C GLU A 39 19.54 15.21 5.08
N ARG A 40 19.08 15.83 6.17
CA ARG A 40 17.91 15.35 6.92
C ARG A 40 16.63 15.39 6.08
N LEU A 41 16.39 16.49 5.34
CA LEU A 41 15.26 16.61 4.42
C LEU A 41 15.33 15.56 3.29
N SER A 42 16.53 15.31 2.76
CA SER A 42 16.75 14.29 1.73
C SER A 42 16.46 12.88 2.26
N ALA A 43 16.85 12.59 3.51
CA ALA A 43 16.52 11.33 4.17
C ALA A 43 15.00 11.16 4.35
N VAL A 44 14.30 12.20 4.83
CA VAL A 44 12.84 12.18 4.96
C VAL A 44 12.16 11.93 3.61
N ARG A 45 12.57 12.65 2.56
CA ARG A 45 12.04 12.44 1.19
C ARG A 45 12.21 10.99 0.74
N LYS A 46 13.39 10.39 0.96
CA LYS A 46 13.66 8.99 0.61
C LYS A 46 12.72 8.05 1.36
N MET A 47 12.52 8.27 2.66
CA MET A 47 11.60 7.45 3.47
C MET A 47 10.15 7.56 2.98
N MET A 48 9.66 8.77 2.68
CA MET A 48 8.30 8.96 2.15
C MET A 48 8.10 8.26 0.81
N ASN A 49 9.06 8.35 -0.11
CA ASN A 49 8.99 7.65 -1.39
C ASN A 49 8.87 6.12 -1.24
N VAL A 50 9.50 5.54 -0.21
CA VAL A 50 9.39 4.10 0.07
C VAL A 50 8.00 3.78 0.60
N ILE A 51 7.51 4.55 1.57
CA ILE A 51 6.18 4.37 2.16
C ILE A 51 5.07 4.48 1.10
N GLU A 52 5.15 5.48 0.21
CA GLU A 52 4.19 5.66 -0.87
C GLU A 52 4.15 4.45 -1.82
N ARG A 53 5.31 3.89 -2.16
CA ARG A 53 5.42 2.69 -3.01
C ARG A 53 4.85 1.46 -2.31
N GLU A 54 5.15 1.26 -1.04
CA GLU A 54 4.64 0.13 -0.26
C GLU A 54 3.12 0.22 -0.11
N LEU A 55 2.59 1.40 0.21
CA LEU A 55 1.16 1.62 0.31
C LEU A 55 0.45 1.41 -1.03
N GLY A 56 1.07 1.86 -2.13
CA GLY A 56 0.57 1.61 -3.48
C GLY A 56 0.51 0.11 -3.81
N ALA A 57 1.59 -0.63 -3.50
CA ALA A 57 1.65 -2.08 -3.71
C ALA A 57 0.60 -2.81 -2.87
N LEU A 58 0.42 -2.42 -1.60
CA LEU A 58 -0.59 -3.00 -0.72
C LEU A 58 -2.00 -2.80 -1.28
N ARG A 59 -2.35 -1.56 -1.66
CA ARG A 59 -3.65 -1.23 -2.24
C ARG A 59 -3.94 -2.03 -3.52
N LEU A 60 -2.94 -2.20 -4.38
CA LEU A 60 -3.06 -3.03 -5.58
C LEU A 60 -3.30 -4.51 -5.23
N ALA A 61 -2.59 -5.04 -4.23
CA ALA A 61 -2.75 -6.41 -3.79
C ALA A 61 -4.14 -6.66 -3.16
N GLU A 62 -4.64 -5.71 -2.39
CA GLU A 62 -5.99 -5.73 -1.82
C GLU A 62 -7.06 -5.70 -2.92
N ALA A 63 -6.96 -4.78 -3.86
CA ALA A 63 -7.88 -4.70 -5.00
C ALA A 63 -7.87 -5.99 -5.84
N ALA A 64 -6.70 -6.58 -6.08
CA ALA A 64 -6.59 -7.87 -6.78
C ALA A 64 -7.24 -9.01 -5.99
N ARG A 65 -7.13 -9.01 -4.65
CA ARG A 65 -7.79 -9.99 -3.79
C ARG A 65 -9.31 -9.85 -3.82
N GLU A 66 -9.82 -8.64 -3.81
CA GLU A 66 -11.26 -8.38 -3.93
C GLU A 66 -11.80 -8.79 -5.29
N GLY A 67 -11.10 -8.42 -6.38
CA GLY A 67 -11.46 -8.82 -7.73
C GLY A 67 -11.51 -10.33 -7.92
N ARG A 68 -10.54 -11.07 -7.35
CA ARG A 68 -10.54 -12.55 -7.39
C ARG A 68 -11.80 -13.15 -6.80
N LYS A 69 -12.29 -12.63 -5.67
CA LYS A 69 -13.55 -13.13 -5.08
C LYS A 69 -14.74 -12.99 -6.02
N ILE A 70 -14.81 -11.90 -6.77
CA ILE A 70 -15.88 -11.67 -7.76
C ILE A 70 -15.76 -12.67 -8.92
N VAL A 71 -14.54 -12.88 -9.42
CA VAL A 71 -14.29 -13.86 -10.49
C VAL A 71 -14.64 -15.28 -10.03
N ASP A 72 -14.22 -15.66 -8.82
CA ASP A 72 -14.52 -16.98 -8.25
C ASP A 72 -16.03 -17.19 -8.07
N GLN A 73 -16.77 -16.15 -7.65
CA GLN A 73 -18.22 -16.21 -7.55
C GLN A 73 -18.87 -16.39 -8.93
N LEU A 74 -18.49 -15.59 -9.93
CA LEU A 74 -19.03 -15.71 -11.29
C LEU A 74 -18.71 -17.06 -11.92
N ALA A 75 -17.50 -17.59 -11.70
CA ALA A 75 -17.11 -18.91 -12.15
C ALA A 75 -17.93 -20.01 -11.44
N GLY A 76 -18.19 -19.85 -10.14
CA GLY A 76 -19.07 -20.73 -9.36
C GLY A 76 -20.51 -20.71 -9.88
N ASP A 77 -21.07 -19.53 -10.12
CA ASP A 77 -22.42 -19.35 -10.66
C ASP A 77 -22.54 -19.97 -12.06
N GLN A 78 -21.56 -19.73 -12.93
CA GLN A 78 -21.51 -20.33 -14.26
C GLN A 78 -21.39 -21.85 -14.18
N LEU A 79 -20.49 -22.39 -13.35
CA LEU A 79 -20.37 -23.83 -13.15
C LEU A 79 -21.67 -24.43 -12.62
N HIS A 80 -22.32 -23.78 -11.67
CA HIS A 80 -23.60 -24.21 -11.13
C HIS A 80 -24.68 -24.30 -12.22
N SER A 81 -24.78 -23.27 -13.07
CA SER A 81 -25.71 -23.27 -14.21
C SER A 81 -25.42 -24.35 -15.26
N MET A 82 -24.16 -24.74 -15.44
CA MET A 82 -23.80 -25.82 -16.38
C MET A 82 -24.11 -27.22 -15.83
N VAL A 83 -24.16 -27.36 -14.50
CA VAL A 83 -24.39 -28.63 -13.81
C VAL A 83 -25.84 -28.75 -13.32
N THR A 84 -26.70 -27.75 -13.53
CA THR A 84 -28.13 -27.82 -13.16
C THR A 84 -29.03 -27.82 -14.39
N ASP A 85 -30.00 -28.73 -14.39
CA ASP A 85 -31.09 -28.82 -15.37
C ASP A 85 -32.11 -27.68 -15.16
N PRO A 86 -32.99 -27.30 -16.13
CA PRO A 86 -33.98 -26.24 -15.95
C PRO A 86 -34.96 -26.43 -14.77
N GLU A 87 -35.09 -27.65 -14.25
CA GLU A 87 -35.83 -27.95 -13.00
C GLU A 87 -35.01 -27.78 -11.71
N GLY A 88 -33.75 -27.34 -11.80
CA GLY A 88 -32.84 -27.16 -10.66
C GLY A 88 -32.17 -28.44 -10.15
N LYS A 89 -32.23 -29.54 -10.91
CA LYS A 89 -31.59 -30.81 -10.55
C LYS A 89 -30.12 -30.84 -10.98
N VAL A 90 -29.25 -31.30 -10.09
CA VAL A 90 -27.80 -31.50 -10.38
C VAL A 90 -27.63 -32.65 -11.39
N ILE A 91 -27.10 -32.34 -12.56
CA ILE A 91 -26.73 -33.29 -13.62
C ILE A 91 -25.40 -33.93 -13.20
N TRP A 92 -25.46 -35.15 -12.65
CA TRP A 92 -24.26 -35.93 -12.38
C TRP A 92 -23.82 -36.62 -13.67
N PRO A 93 -22.62 -36.33 -14.21
CA PRO A 93 -22.13 -37.04 -15.38
C PRO A 93 -21.87 -38.51 -15.01
N ASP A 94 -22.55 -39.44 -15.68
CA ASP A 94 -22.22 -40.85 -15.58
C ASP A 94 -20.91 -41.10 -16.34
N PHE A 95 -19.79 -41.11 -15.62
CA PHE A 95 -18.47 -41.40 -16.19
C PHE A 95 -18.27 -42.90 -16.51
N GLY A 96 -19.33 -43.71 -16.51
CA GLY A 96 -19.26 -45.10 -16.98
C GLY A 96 -18.40 -45.98 -16.08
N GLY A 97 -18.45 -45.75 -14.76
CA GLY A 97 -17.91 -46.66 -13.76
C GLY A 97 -18.70 -47.97 -13.75
N ARG A 98 -18.44 -48.84 -14.72
CA ARG A 98 -19.08 -50.14 -14.84
C ARG A 98 -18.49 -51.12 -13.83
N LYS A 99 -19.37 -51.57 -12.93
CA LYS A 99 -19.36 -52.81 -12.12
C LYS A 99 -18.22 -53.03 -11.13
#